data_AF-A0A7C6Y5W8-F1
#
_entry.id   AF-A0A7C6Y5W8-F1
#
_cell.length_a   1.000
_cell.length_b   1.000
_cell.length_c   1.000
_cell.angle_alpha   90.00
_cell.angle_beta   90.00
_cell.angle_gamma   90.00
#
_symmetry.space_group_name_H-M   'P 1'
#
loop_
_entity.id
_entity.type
_entity.pdbx_description
1 polymer ?
#
loop_
_entity_poly.entity_id
_entity_poly.type
_entity_poly.pdbx_seq_one_letter_code
_entity_poly.pdbx_strand_id
1 'polypeptide(L)'
;MSLIKLIKHLTPEQAWEMFSHGSVELFISLFHYDVRPVYDIEEMCSIYARDMLNEMKTPYTDELKEHLAGLFLEYINAYIAKMGGYENLKLFTEEEIEAIEERITQELLDALRNFKKPER
;
A
#
# COMPACT_ATOMS: atom_id res chain seq x y z
N MET A 1 -19.67 8.41 -9.78
CA MET A 1 -18.35 8.76 -10.37
C MET A 1 -17.53 7.49 -10.40
N SER A 2 -16.86 7.14 -11.50
CA SER A 2 -16.04 5.92 -11.53
C SER A 2 -14.75 6.14 -10.72
N LEU A 3 -14.24 5.11 -10.05
CA LEU A 3 -13.00 5.16 -9.26
C LEU A 3 -11.81 5.64 -10.12
N ILE A 4 -11.75 5.25 -11.39
CA ILE A 4 -10.77 5.76 -12.37
C ILE A 4 -10.82 7.29 -12.52
N LYS A 5 -12.02 7.89 -12.55
CA LYS A 5 -12.15 9.36 -12.63
C LYS A 5 -11.76 10.03 -11.32
N LEU A 6 -11.99 9.37 -10.19
CA LEU A 6 -11.60 9.87 -8.88
C LEU A 6 -10.07 9.94 -8.74
N ILE A 7 -9.37 8.87 -9.13
CA ILE A 7 -7.90 8.77 -9.04
C ILE A 7 -7.19 9.95 -9.70
N LYS A 8 -7.67 10.40 -10.86
CA LYS A 8 -7.11 11.54 -11.61
C LYS A 8 -7.16 12.89 -10.89
N HIS A 9 -7.89 12.97 -9.77
CA HIS A 9 -8.08 14.20 -9.01
C HIS A 9 -7.58 14.09 -7.57
N LEU A 10 -6.94 12.97 -7.20
CA LEU A 10 -6.39 12.79 -5.86
C LEU A 10 -5.10 13.58 -5.70
N THR A 11 -4.88 14.10 -4.49
CA THR A 11 -3.54 14.52 -4.05
C THR A 11 -2.72 13.30 -3.63
N PRO A 12 -1.39 13.43 -3.51
CA PRO A 12 -0.54 12.36 -2.96
C PRO A 12 -1.04 11.82 -1.62
N GLU A 13 -1.44 12.69 -0.70
CA GLU A 13 -1.98 12.31 0.62
C GLU A 13 -3.29 11.54 0.49
N GLN A 14 -4.20 12.01 -0.35
CA GLN A 14 -5.48 11.35 -0.57
C GLN A 14 -5.32 9.98 -1.22
N ALA A 15 -4.37 9.84 -2.15
CA ALA A 15 -4.04 8.56 -2.75
C ALA A 15 -3.47 7.60 -1.71
N TRP A 16 -2.53 8.06 -0.89
CA TRP A 16 -1.95 7.25 0.17
C TRP A 16 -3.01 6.78 1.18
N GLU A 17 -3.84 7.69 1.71
CA GLU A 17 -4.89 7.35 2.68
C GLU A 17 -5.96 6.41 2.10
N MET A 18 -6.23 6.52 0.80
CA MET A 18 -7.26 5.70 0.15
C MET A 18 -6.82 4.28 -0.14
N PHE A 19 -5.56 4.09 -0.55
CA PHE A 19 -5.08 2.81 -1.06
C PHE A 19 -4.12 2.10 -0.10
N SER A 20 -3.38 2.84 0.74
CA SER A 20 -2.44 2.26 1.70
C SER A 20 -3.09 2.00 3.06
N HIS A 21 -2.76 0.86 3.66
CA HIS A 21 -3.26 0.45 4.99
C HIS A 21 -2.16 0.47 6.07
N GLY A 22 -1.10 1.26 5.88
CA GLY A 22 0.02 1.31 6.80
C GLY A 22 0.85 2.58 6.75
N SER A 23 1.94 2.59 7.52
CA SER A 23 2.94 3.65 7.45
C SER A 23 3.86 3.46 6.23
N VAL A 24 4.58 4.52 5.86
CA VAL A 24 5.60 4.46 4.80
C VAL A 24 6.70 3.45 5.17
N GLU A 25 7.12 3.40 6.44
CA GLU A 25 8.12 2.41 6.86
C GLU A 25 7.61 0.98 6.73
N LEU A 26 6.36 0.71 7.10
CA LEU A 26 5.76 -0.62 6.93
C LEU A 26 5.69 -0.99 5.44
N PHE A 27 5.22 -0.06 4.60
CA PHE A 27 5.18 -0.26 3.15
C PHE A 27 6.55 -0.63 2.56
N ILE A 28 7.59 0.15 2.87
CA ILE A 28 8.96 -0.12 2.39
C ILE A 28 9.44 -1.48 2.90
N SER A 29 9.19 -1.78 4.18
CA SER A 29 9.62 -3.03 4.81
C SER A 29 8.96 -4.25 4.16
N LEU A 30 7.66 -4.18 3.83
CA LEU A 30 6.96 -5.24 3.11
C LEU A 30 7.62 -5.56 1.77
N PHE A 31 8.05 -4.55 1.02
CA PHE A 31 8.79 -4.76 -0.24
C PHE A 31 10.19 -5.32 -0.06
N HIS A 32 10.87 -4.99 1.05
CA HIS A 32 12.21 -5.52 1.34
C HIS A 32 12.19 -7.02 1.70
N TYR A 33 11.09 -7.49 2.32
CA TYR A 33 10.94 -8.87 2.80
C TYR A 33 9.95 -9.71 1.97
N ASP A 34 9.51 -9.21 0.82
CA ASP A 34 8.73 -10.02 -0.13
C ASP A 34 9.59 -11.16 -0.71
N VAL A 35 8.94 -12.18 -1.28
CA VAL A 35 9.57 -13.30 -2.01
C VAL A 35 10.51 -12.80 -3.12
N ARG A 36 10.20 -11.63 -3.69
CA ARG A 36 11.07 -10.91 -4.63
C ARG A 36 11.35 -9.50 -4.10
N PRO A 37 12.40 -9.31 -3.29
CA PRO A 37 12.70 -8.02 -2.69
C PRO A 37 12.94 -6.93 -3.73
N VAL A 38 12.34 -5.77 -3.48
CA VAL A 38 12.58 -4.54 -4.27
C VAL A 38 13.05 -3.46 -3.30
N TYR A 39 14.10 -2.73 -3.67
CA TYR A 39 14.71 -1.69 -2.82
C TYR A 39 14.59 -0.28 -3.44
N ASP A 40 14.26 -0.20 -4.72
CA ASP A 40 14.02 1.07 -5.41
C ASP A 40 12.58 1.54 -5.18
N ILE A 41 12.41 2.74 -4.63
CA ILE A 41 11.10 3.27 -4.24
C ILE A 41 10.21 3.53 -5.47
N GLU A 42 10.78 3.93 -6.60
CA GLU A 42 10.01 4.17 -7.82
C GLU A 42 9.44 2.84 -8.34
N GLU A 43 10.25 1.78 -8.31
CA GLU A 43 9.82 0.43 -8.67
C GLU A 43 8.74 -0.09 -7.71
N MET A 44 8.89 0.11 -6.39
CA MET A 44 7.85 -0.25 -5.41
C MET A 44 6.52 0.45 -5.73
N CYS A 45 6.54 1.76 -5.97
CA CYS A 45 5.33 2.54 -6.27
C CYS A 45 4.66 2.09 -7.58
N SER A 46 5.46 1.76 -8.59
CA SER A 46 4.98 1.25 -9.87
C SER A 46 4.29 -0.12 -9.75
N ILE A 47 4.91 -1.05 -9.00
CA ILE A 47 4.34 -2.36 -8.68
C ILE A 47 3.05 -2.19 -7.90
N TYR A 48 3.06 -1.38 -6.85
CA TYR A 48 1.91 -1.19 -5.98
C TYR A 48 0.73 -0.55 -6.71
N ALA A 49 0.97 0.48 -7.52
CA ALA A 49 -0.08 1.11 -8.35
C ALA A 49 -0.71 0.12 -9.33
N ARG A 50 0.09 -0.74 -9.97
CA ARG A 50 -0.41 -1.80 -10.84
C ARG A 50 -1.31 -2.77 -10.07
N ASP A 51 -0.87 -3.21 -8.90
CA ASP A 51 -1.58 -4.23 -8.11
C ASP A 51 -2.92 -3.67 -7.59
N MET A 52 -2.94 -2.43 -7.08
CA MET A 52 -4.17 -1.72 -6.71
C MET A 52 -5.15 -1.56 -7.88
N LEU A 53 -4.66 -1.19 -9.07
CA LEU A 53 -5.51 -1.05 -10.25
C LEU A 53 -6.02 -2.41 -10.76
N ASN A 54 -5.25 -3.49 -10.63
CA ASN A 54 -5.68 -4.84 -11.00
C ASN A 54 -6.84 -5.33 -10.11
N GLU A 55 -6.84 -4.99 -8.82
CA GLU A 55 -7.93 -5.34 -7.89
C GLU A 55 -9.26 -4.68 -8.26
N MET A 56 -9.22 -3.53 -8.96
CA MET A 56 -10.43 -2.81 -9.39
C MET A 56 -11.25 -3.52 -10.47
N LYS A 57 -10.77 -4.65 -11.03
CA LYS A 57 -11.46 -5.46 -12.06
C LYS A 57 -11.99 -4.65 -13.25
N THR A 58 -11.39 -3.50 -13.52
CA THR A 58 -11.78 -2.56 -14.58
C THR A 58 -10.55 -2.22 -15.42
N PRO A 59 -10.63 -2.23 -16.76
CA PRO A 59 -9.50 -1.82 -17.59
C PRO A 59 -9.03 -0.40 -17.26
N TYR A 60 -7.71 -0.21 -17.22
CA TYR A 60 -7.07 1.07 -16.97
C TYR A 60 -5.97 1.33 -18.02
N THR A 61 -5.55 2.59 -18.15
CA THR A 61 -4.46 3.00 -19.05
C THR A 61 -3.13 2.99 -18.32
N ASP A 62 -2.02 2.83 -19.05
CA ASP A 62 -0.68 2.99 -18.48
C ASP A 62 -0.48 4.37 -17.88
N GLU A 63 -1.03 5.42 -18.51
CA GLU A 63 -1.02 6.79 -17.97
C GLU A 63 -1.67 6.87 -16.57
N LEU A 64 -2.76 6.12 -16.33
CA LEU A 64 -3.40 6.11 -15.01
C LEU A 64 -2.52 5.41 -13.97
N LYS A 65 -1.88 4.31 -14.37
CA LYS A 65 -0.93 3.56 -13.53
C LYS A 65 0.26 4.42 -13.17
N GLU A 66 0.87 5.08 -14.15
CA GLU A 66 2.00 6.00 -13.95
C GLU A 66 1.61 7.19 -13.09
N HIS A 67 0.40 7.74 -13.29
CA HIS A 67 -0.12 8.82 -12.46
C HIS A 67 -0.26 8.40 -10.99
N LEU A 68 -0.91 7.25 -10.73
CA LEU A 68 -1.08 6.73 -9.38
C LEU A 68 0.27 6.39 -8.71
N ALA A 69 1.20 5.78 -9.45
CA ALA A 69 2.55 5.52 -8.97
C ALA A 69 3.28 6.83 -8.60
N GLY A 70 3.12 7.88 -9.42
CA GLY A 70 3.67 9.21 -9.16
C GLY A 70 3.13 9.84 -7.87
N LEU A 71 1.82 9.70 -7.61
CA LEU A 71 1.22 10.17 -6.36
C LEU A 71 1.81 9.46 -5.13
N PHE A 72 2.00 8.14 -5.19
CA PHE A 72 2.64 7.40 -4.10
C PHE A 72 4.10 7.81 -3.90
N LEU A 73 4.85 7.95 -5.00
CA LEU A 73 6.26 8.35 -4.96
C LEU A 73 6.42 9.74 -4.35
N GLU A 74 5.58 10.70 -4.74
CA GLU A 74 5.60 12.06 -4.18
C GLU A 74 5.30 12.05 -2.68
N TYR A 75 4.29 11.29 -2.24
CA TYR A 75 3.95 11.15 -0.83
C TYR A 75 5.10 10.55 -0.01
N ILE A 76 5.67 9.43 -0.48
CA ILE A 76 6.77 8.73 0.19
C ILE A 76 8.01 9.63 0.27
N ASN A 77 8.37 10.32 -0.81
CA ASN A 77 9.52 11.23 -0.81
C ASN A 77 9.32 12.41 0.14
N ALA A 78 8.11 12.99 0.18
CA ALA A 78 7.78 14.04 1.15
C ALA A 78 7.87 13.54 2.60
N TYR A 79 7.43 12.30 2.86
CA TYR A 79 7.57 11.64 4.16
C TYR A 79 9.04 11.44 4.55
N ILE A 80 9.86 10.88 3.65
CA ILE A 80 11.29 10.65 3.88
C ILE A 80 12.02 11.96 4.17
N ALA A 81 11.74 13.01 3.39
CA ALA A 81 12.30 14.33 3.61
C ALA A 81 11.90 14.90 4.98
N LYS A 82 10.64 14.71 5.40
CA LYS A 82 10.14 15.12 6.72
C LYS A 82 10.83 14.36 7.86
N MET A 83 11.19 13.09 7.64
CA MET A 83 11.95 12.28 8.60
C MET A 83 13.46 12.61 8.62
N GLY A 84 13.92 13.47 7.70
CA GLY A 84 15.31 13.93 7.62
C GLY A 84 16.20 13.06 6.75
N GLY A 85 15.66 12.11 5.99
CA GLY A 85 16.42 11.18 5.16
C GLY A 85 15.97 9.73 5.33
N TYR A 86 16.31 8.87 4.37
CA TYR A 86 15.92 7.46 4.35
C TYR A 86 16.54 6.68 5.52
N GLU A 87 17.76 7.02 5.90
CA GLU A 87 18.49 6.44 7.02
C GLU A 87 17.84 6.67 8.39
N ASN A 88 16.91 7.64 8.48
CA ASN A 88 16.16 7.93 9.70
C ASN A 88 14.83 7.18 9.78
N LEU A 89 14.47 6.43 8.72
CA LEU A 89 13.29 5.57 8.74
C LEU A 89 13.50 4.41 9.72
N LYS A 90 12.44 4.10 10.46
CA LYS A 90 12.38 2.93 11.34
C LYS A 90 11.72 1.79 10.59
N LEU A 91 12.47 1.18 9.68
CA LEU A 91 12.01 0.00 8.95
C LEU A 91 11.85 -1.18 9.92
N PHE A 92 10.83 -1.98 9.65
CA PHE A 92 10.51 -3.18 10.42
C PHE A 92 11.48 -4.30 10.03
N THR A 93 11.78 -5.21 10.96
CA THR A 93 12.49 -6.46 10.62
C THR A 93 11.54 -7.49 10.01
N GLU A 94 12.09 -8.55 9.40
CA GLU A 94 11.31 -9.67 8.87
C GLU A 94 10.38 -10.26 9.95
N GLU A 95 10.90 -10.49 11.15
CA GLU A 95 10.12 -11.04 12.27
C GLU A 95 9.01 -10.10 12.74
N GLU A 96 9.23 -8.78 12.68
CA GLU A 96 8.20 -7.80 13.00
C GLU A 96 7.09 -7.78 11.94
N ILE A 97 7.45 -7.95 10.65
CA ILE A 97 6.49 -8.11 9.55
C ILE A 97 5.67 -9.38 9.74
N GLU A 98 6.31 -10.53 9.97
CA GLU A 98 5.63 -11.81 10.22
C GLU A 98 4.64 -11.70 11.39
N ALA A 99 5.04 -11.04 12.48
CA ALA A 99 4.17 -10.82 13.64
C ALA A 99 2.96 -9.94 13.32
N ILE A 100 3.13 -8.93 12.45
CA ILE A 100 2.02 -8.09 11.97
C ILE A 100 1.04 -8.93 11.12
N GLU A 101 1.55 -9.73 10.19
CA GLU A 101 0.74 -10.58 9.31
C GLU A 101 -0.03 -11.66 10.07
N GLU A 102 0.62 -12.30 11.04
CA GLU A 102 -0.02 -13.30 11.92
C GLU A 102 -1.16 -12.66 12.71
N ARG A 103 -0.93 -11.46 13.28
CA ARG A 103 -1.97 -10.72 14.00
C ARG A 103 -3.16 -10.36 13.11
N ILE A 104 -2.91 -9.82 11.91
CA ILE A 104 -3.97 -9.44 10.96
C ILE A 104 -4.77 -10.69 10.54
N THR A 105 -4.09 -11.79 10.29
CA THR A 105 -4.73 -13.07 9.93
C THR A 105 -5.62 -13.57 11.05
N GLN A 106 -5.15 -13.50 12.30
CA GLN A 106 -5.92 -13.96 13.44
C GLN A 106 -7.13 -13.07 13.74
N GLU A 107 -6.99 -11.75 13.61
CA GLU A 107 -8.11 -10.80 13.70
C GLU A 107 -9.18 -11.08 12.64
N LEU A 108 -8.77 -11.36 11.40
CA LEU A 108 -9.68 -11.74 10.32
C LEU A 108 -10.40 -13.07 10.61
N LEU A 109 -9.69 -14.08 11.09
CA LEU A 109 -10.27 -15.37 11.46
C LEU A 109 -11.29 -15.24 12.59
N ASP A 110 -11.01 -14.42 13.59
CA ASP A 110 -11.93 -14.19 14.70
C ASP A 110 -13.16 -13.37 14.26
N ALA A 111 -12.99 -12.39 13.37
CA ALA A 111 -14.11 -11.70 12.73
C ALA A 111 -15.02 -12.67 11.95
N LEU A 112 -14.44 -13.59 11.18
CA LEU A 112 -15.18 -14.61 10.42
C LEU A 112 -15.92 -15.60 11.33
N ARG A 113 -15.32 -16.02 12.44
CA ARG A 113 -15.96 -16.91 13.43
C ARG A 113 -17.17 -16.24 14.10
N ASN A 114 -17.08 -14.94 14.34
CA ASN A 114 -18.17 -14.15 14.93
C ASN A 114 -19.26 -13.76 13.93
N PHE A 115 -19.02 -13.97 12.63
CA PHE A 115 -19.99 -13.78 11.55
C PHE A 115 -21.04 -14.90 11.56
N LYS A 116 -21.94 -14.92 12.56
CA LYS A 116 -23.13 -15.80 12.55
C LYS A 116 -23.96 -15.50 11.30
N LYS A 117 -24.27 -16.53 10.50
CA LYS A 117 -25.27 -16.43 9.42
C LYS A 117 -26.58 -15.86 9.98
N PRO A 118 -27.21 -14.85 9.33
CA PRO A 118 -28.60 -14.56 9.64
C PRO A 118 -29.44 -15.81 9.34
N GLU A 119 -30.17 -16.29 10.34
CA GLU A 119 -31.19 -17.34 10.14
C GLU A 119 -32.17 -16.83 9.07
N ARG A 120 -32.37 -17.64 8.02
CA ARG A 120 -33.35 -17.39 6.95
C ARG A 120 -34.72 -17.89 7.36
#